data_AF-A0A6G3TK02-F1
#
_entry.id   AF-A0A6G3TK02-F1
#
_cell.length_a   1.000
_cell.length_b   1.000
_cell.length_c   1.000
_cell.angle_alpha   90.00
_cell.angle_beta   90.00
_cell.angle_gamma   90.00
#
_symmetry.space_group_name_H-M   'P 1'
#
loop_
_entity.id
_entity.type
_entity.pdbx_description
1 polymer ?
#
loop_
_entity_poly.entity_id
_entity_poly.type
_entity_poly.pdbx_seq_one_letter_code
_entity_poly.pdbx_strand_id
1 'polypeptide(L)'
;VTGGGPACGDCVRGAATRLVRGAQEAGALRPDVEPVEVLRLLHGVVTAAEAADEVDGTAVRRYLSLLMEGLGQGLGPGQRPGQV
;
A
#
# COMPACT_ATOMS: atom_id res chain seq x y z
N VAL A 1 8.61 9.68 -31.34
CA VAL A 1 8.07 8.75 -30.32
C VAL A 1 7.04 9.52 -29.52
N THR A 2 5.75 9.15 -29.56
CA THR A 2 4.72 9.84 -28.77
C THR A 2 4.77 9.28 -27.36
N GLY A 3 5.57 9.91 -26.50
CA GLY A 3 5.76 9.51 -25.11
C GLY A 3 4.47 9.67 -24.31
N GLY A 4 4.04 8.59 -23.63
CA GLY A 4 2.90 8.56 -22.73
C GLY A 4 3.08 9.54 -21.56
N GLY A 5 2.61 10.77 -21.76
CA GLY A 5 2.35 11.72 -20.69
C GLY A 5 1.11 11.33 -19.85
N PRO A 6 0.60 12.22 -18.98
CA PRO A 6 -0.09 12.03 -17.68
C PRO A 6 -1.11 10.88 -17.50
N ALA A 7 -1.65 10.32 -18.59
CA ALA A 7 -2.64 9.25 -18.59
C ALA A 7 -2.21 8.00 -17.79
N CYS A 8 -0.94 7.58 -17.83
CA CYS A 8 -0.49 6.41 -17.05
C CYS A 8 -0.59 6.67 -15.54
N GLY A 9 -0.07 7.81 -15.08
CA GLY A 9 -0.10 8.19 -13.67
C GLY A 9 -1.53 8.39 -13.16
N ASP A 10 -2.41 8.94 -13.99
CA ASP A 10 -3.82 9.16 -13.63
C ASP A 10 -4.63 7.86 -13.61
N CYS A 11 -4.35 6.92 -14.52
CA CYS A 11 -4.91 5.57 -14.48
C CYS A 11 -4.51 4.84 -13.19
N VAL A 12 -3.23 4.89 -12.81
CA VAL A 12 -2.72 4.23 -11.59
C VAL A 12 -3.32 4.88 -10.34
N ARG A 13 -3.35 6.22 -10.26
CA ARG A 13 -3.99 6.94 -9.14
C ARG A 13 -5.48 6.61 -9.05
N GLY A 14 -6.20 6.64 -10.16
CA GLY A 14 -7.62 6.31 -10.20
C GLY A 14 -7.91 4.87 -9.77
N ALA A 15 -7.06 3.91 -10.15
CA ALA A 15 -7.16 2.53 -9.70
C ALA A 15 -6.90 2.42 -8.18
N ALA A 16 -5.83 3.05 -7.68
CA ALA A 16 -5.50 3.06 -6.26
C ALA A 16 -6.64 3.64 -5.42
N THR A 17 -7.25 4.76 -5.86
CA THR A 17 -8.40 5.36 -5.17
C THR A 17 -9.57 4.39 -5.07
N ARG A 18 -9.94 3.69 -6.15
CA ARG A 18 -11.05 2.74 -6.11
C ARG A 18 -10.77 1.55 -5.20
N LEU A 19 -9.56 1.00 -5.28
CA LEU A 19 -9.16 -0.16 -4.46
C LEU A 19 -9.09 0.18 -2.97
N VAL A 20 -8.48 1.31 -2.61
CA VAL A 20 -8.38 1.76 -1.21
C VAL A 20 -9.76 2.00 -0.61
N ARG A 21 -10.64 2.70 -1.33
CA ARG A 21 -12.02 2.94 -0.85
C ARG A 21 -12.80 1.63 -0.69
N GLY A 22 -12.76 0.74 -1.69
CA GLY A 22 -13.43 -0.55 -1.57
C GLY A 22 -12.89 -1.41 -0.43
N ALA A 23 -11.58 -1.38 -0.17
CA ALA A 23 -10.97 -2.09 0.94
C ALA A 23 -11.36 -1.49 2.31
N GLN A 24 -11.46 -0.17 2.42
CA GLN A 24 -11.94 0.50 3.64
C GLN A 24 -13.42 0.20 3.91
N GLU A 25 -14.26 0.27 2.88
CA GLU A 25 -15.68 -0.10 2.96
C GLU A 25 -15.88 -1.56 3.39
N ALA A 26 -15.00 -2.46 2.96
CA ALA A 26 -15.00 -3.87 3.35
C ALA A 26 -14.36 -4.14 4.74
N GLY A 27 -13.85 -3.12 5.43
CA GLY A 27 -13.15 -3.27 6.70
C GLY A 27 -11.80 -4.01 6.59
N ALA A 28 -11.22 -4.05 5.39
CA ALA A 28 -9.93 -4.71 5.11
C ALA A 28 -8.73 -3.78 5.27
N LEU A 29 -8.94 -2.45 5.23
CA LEU A 29 -7.90 -1.42 5.31
C LEU A 29 -8.32 -0.34 6.31
N ARG A 30 -7.37 0.18 7.11
CA ARG A 30 -7.65 1.26 8.06
C ARG A 30 -8.18 2.53 7.36
N PRO A 31 -9.16 3.24 7.96
CA PRO A 31 -9.91 4.30 7.29
C PRO A 31 -9.13 5.61 7.12
N ASP A 32 -8.01 5.76 7.82
CA ASP A 32 -7.17 6.95 7.80
C ASP A 32 -6.02 6.88 6.79
N VAL A 33 -5.92 5.80 6.01
CA VAL A 33 -4.94 5.65 4.93
C VAL A 33 -5.46 6.29 3.64
N GLU A 34 -4.70 7.20 3.08
CA GLU A 34 -5.02 7.85 1.81
C GLU A 34 -4.45 7.07 0.60
N PRO A 35 -5.14 7.08 -0.57
CA PRO A 35 -4.68 6.35 -1.75
C PRO A 35 -3.26 6.72 -2.22
N VAL A 36 -2.87 7.98 -2.05
CA VAL A 36 -1.53 8.45 -2.42
C VAL A 36 -0.46 7.91 -1.48
N GLU A 37 -0.79 7.64 -0.22
CA GLU A 37 0.14 7.09 0.76
C GLU A 37 0.47 5.65 0.42
N VAL A 38 -0.52 4.86 0.01
CA VAL A 38 -0.31 3.47 -0.48
C VAL A 38 0.65 3.45 -1.66
N LEU A 39 0.47 4.34 -2.64
CA LEU A 39 1.36 4.42 -3.81
C LEU A 39 2.79 4.82 -3.41
N ARG A 40 2.95 5.75 -2.47
CA ARG A 40 4.26 6.19 -1.97
C ARG A 40 4.97 5.10 -1.17
N LEU A 41 4.23 4.38 -0.33
CA LEU A 41 4.77 3.27 0.47
C LEU A 41 5.22 2.12 -0.44
N LEU A 42 4.41 1.76 -1.44
CA LEU A 42 4.78 0.78 -2.46
C LEU A 42 6.04 1.20 -3.23
N HIS A 43 6.12 2.47 -3.64
CA HIS A 43 7.31 2.99 -4.31
C HIS A 43 8.56 2.85 -3.43
N GLY A 44 8.46 3.21 -2.14
CA GLY A 44 9.55 3.03 -1.17
C GLY A 44 9.99 1.57 -1.01
N VAL A 45 9.05 0.62 -0.98
CA VAL A 45 9.34 -0.82 -0.93
C VAL A 45 10.15 -1.28 -2.15
N VAL A 46 9.73 -0.85 -3.36
CA VAL A 46 10.44 -1.19 -4.60
C VAL A 46 11.85 -0.59 -4.58
N THR A 47 11.98 0.68 -4.24
CA THR A 47 13.29 1.36 -4.16
C THR A 47 14.21 0.70 -3.13
N ALA A 48 13.69 0.24 -1.99
CA ALA A 48 14.47 -0.46 -0.98
C ALA A 48 14.97 -1.84 -1.47
N ALA A 49 14.11 -2.59 -2.17
CA ALA A 49 14.50 -3.88 -2.74
C ALA A 49 15.55 -3.72 -3.85
N GLU A 50 15.39 -2.73 -4.72
CA GLU A 50 16.37 -2.40 -5.76
C GLU A 50 17.72 -2.00 -5.14
N ALA A 51 17.72 -1.19 -4.07
CA ALA A 51 18.93 -0.78 -3.36
C ALA A 51 19.65 -1.95 -2.67
N ALA A 52 18.94 -3.04 -2.36
CA ALA A 52 19.49 -4.26 -1.80
C ALA A 52 20.04 -5.24 -2.86
N ASP A 53 20.05 -4.85 -4.14
CA ASP A 53 20.45 -5.69 -5.29
C ASP A 53 19.62 -6.99 -5.41
N GLU A 54 18.37 -6.96 -4.94
CA GLU A 54 17.47 -8.10 -5.01
C GLU A 54 16.77 -8.18 -6.38
N VAL A 55 17.21 -9.13 -7.21
CA VAL A 55 16.83 -9.21 -8.63
C VAL A 55 15.61 -10.10 -8.89
N ASP A 56 15.26 -11.02 -7.98
CA ASP A 56 14.22 -12.03 -8.20
C ASP A 56 12.80 -11.58 -7.79
N GLY A 57 12.68 -10.38 -7.18
CA GLY A 57 11.41 -9.81 -6.73
C GLY A 57 10.82 -10.45 -5.47
N THR A 58 11.55 -11.34 -4.79
CA THR A 58 11.07 -11.97 -3.56
C THR A 58 11.03 -10.99 -2.38
N ALA A 59 12.02 -10.09 -2.21
CA ALA A 59 11.93 -9.00 -1.23
C ALA A 59 10.72 -8.11 -1.46
N VAL A 60 10.46 -7.70 -2.71
CA VAL A 60 9.32 -6.83 -3.02
C VAL A 60 8.02 -7.45 -2.53
N ARG A 61 7.82 -8.75 -2.79
CA ARG A 61 6.65 -9.48 -2.30
C ARG A 61 6.63 -9.55 -0.77
N ARG A 62 7.75 -9.87 -0.14
CA ARG A 62 7.86 -9.97 1.32
C ARG A 62 7.55 -8.64 2.01
N TYR A 63 8.16 -7.56 1.55
CA TYR A 63 7.98 -6.22 2.12
C TYR A 63 6.58 -5.68 1.85
N LEU A 64 6.01 -5.95 0.68
CA LEU A 64 4.62 -5.58 0.39
C LEU A 64 3.64 -6.33 1.31
N SER A 65 3.87 -7.62 1.58
CA SER A 65 3.06 -8.36 2.56
C SER A 65 3.12 -7.70 3.95
N LEU A 66 4.33 -7.39 4.44
CA LEU A 66 4.51 -6.72 5.74
C LEU A 66 3.82 -5.35 5.79
N LEU A 67 3.94 -4.57 4.71
CA LEU A 67 3.27 -3.29 4.57
C LEU A 67 1.76 -3.45 4.64
N MET A 68 1.18 -4.36 3.86
CA MET A 68 -0.26 -4.57 3.79
C MET A 68 -0.83 -5.13 5.10
N GLU A 69 -0.09 -5.99 5.80
CA GLU A 69 -0.44 -6.47 7.14
C GLU A 69 -0.52 -5.30 8.14
N GLY A 70 0.42 -4.36 8.10
CA GLY A 70 0.42 -3.18 8.97
C GLY A 70 -0.65 -2.13 8.65
N LEU A 71 -1.09 -2.06 7.39
CA LEU A 71 -2.17 -1.17 6.95
C LEU A 71 -3.57 -1.78 7.13
N GLY A 72 -3.65 -3.10 7.29
CA GLY A 72 -4.90 -3.81 7.52
C GLY A 72 -5.63 -3.29 8.76
N GLN A 73 -6.96 -3.41 8.76
CA GLN A 73 -7.70 -3.23 10.02
C GLN A 73 -7.28 -4.37 10.95
N GLY A 74 -6.60 -4.02 12.04
CA GLY A 74 -6.04 -5.01 12.96
C GLY A 74 -7.07 -6.08 13.31
N LEU A 75 -6.76 -7.33 13.00
CA LEU A 75 -7.59 -8.47 13.38
C LEU A 75 -7.48 -8.65 14.90
N GLY A 76 -8.32 -7.96 15.67
CA GLY A 76 -8.38 -8.15 17.11
C GLY A 76 -9.53 -7.42 17.81
N PRO A 77 -10.52 -8.13 18.39
CA PRO A 77 -11.25 -7.62 19.54
C PRO A 77 -10.30 -7.64 20.76
N GLY A 78 -9.49 -6.59 20.96
CA GLY A 78 -8.45 -6.68 21.99
C GLY A 78 -7.74 -5.42 22.45
N GLN A 79 -7.88 -4.25 21.81
CA GLN A 79 -7.19 -3.05 22.28
C GLN A 79 -8.17 -2.03 22.85
N ARG A 80 -8.49 -2.17 24.14
CA ARG A 80 -8.97 -1.06 24.97
C ARG A 80 -7.75 -0.30 25.49
N PRO A 81 -7.49 0.94 25.08
CA PRO A 81 -6.47 1.76 25.72
C PRO A 81 -7.02 2.26 27.07
N GLY A 82 -6.43 1.76 28.15
CA GLY A 82 -6.58 2.31 29.50
C GLY A 82 -7.13 1.33 30.52
N GLN A 83 -6.23 0.77 31.34
CA GLN A 83 -6.23 0.51 32.81
C GLN A 83 -4.80 -0.02 33.09
N VAL A 84 -3.94 0.50 33.97
CA VAL A 84 -4.00 1.29 35.21
C VAL A 84 -2.83 2.27 35.22
#